data_AF-A0A1D9E012-F1
#
_entry.id   AF-A0A1D9E012-F1
#
_cell.length_a   1.000
_cell.length_b   1.000
_cell.length_c   1.000
_cell.angle_alpha   90.00
_cell.angle_beta   90.00
_cell.angle_gamma   90.00
#
_symmetry.space_group_name_H-M   'P 1'
#
loop_
_entity.id
_entity.type
_entity.pdbx_description
1 polymer ?
#
loop_
_entity_poly.entity_id
_entity_poly.type
_entity_poly.pdbx_seq_one_letter_code
_entity_poly.pdbx_strand_id
1 'polypeptide(L)' 'MDKSESSLRDSLQVVAGNPTPEELAAAIAVLEAVKAEDEANALGYERPLKSTWSRNSGMFRAELALGPGQWRAASRRGLN' A
#
# COMPACT_ATOMS: atom_id res chain seq x y z
N MET A 1 -28.69 -6.56 -5.04
CA MET A 1 -27.65 -5.75 -5.70
C MET A 1 -26.48 -5.59 -4.76
N ASP A 2 -25.28 -5.84 -5.27
CA ASP A 2 -24.02 -5.86 -4.54
C ASP A 2 -23.63 -4.47 -4.01
N LYS A 3 -23.40 -4.35 -2.69
CA LYS A 3 -23.10 -3.07 -2.03
C LYS A 3 -21.62 -2.67 -2.22
N SER A 4 -20.75 -3.66 -2.42
CA SER A 4 -19.30 -3.51 -2.59
C SER A 4 -18.96 -2.75 -3.87
N GLU A 5 -19.56 -3.17 -4.99
CA GLU A 5 -19.35 -2.56 -6.31
C GLU A 5 -19.78 -1.08 -6.33
N SER A 6 -20.86 -0.74 -5.62
CA SER A 6 -21.35 0.63 -5.49
C SER A 6 -20.38 1.52 -4.70
N SER A 7 -19.79 0.99 -3.63
CA SER A 7 -18.84 1.73 -2.79
C SER A 7 -17.54 2.07 -3.52
N LEU A 8 -17.04 1.18 -4.38
CA LEU A 8 -15.82 1.45 -5.14
C LEU A 8 -16.05 2.54 -6.19
N ARG A 9 -17.19 2.49 -6.89
CA ARG A 9 -17.58 3.51 -7.88
C ARG A 9 -17.67 4.92 -7.27
N ASP A 10 -18.23 5.06 -6.08
CA ASP A 10 -18.33 6.35 -5.39
C ASP A 10 -16.97 6.90 -4.92
N SER A 11 -15.97 6.03 -4.74
CA SER A 11 -14.63 6.40 -4.28
C SER A 11 -13.62 6.69 -5.41
N LEU A 12 -13.96 6.33 -6.65
CA LEU A 12 -13.07 6.48 -7.81
C LEU A 12 -13.36 7.76 -8.58
N GLN A 13 -12.30 8.52 -8.90
CA GLN A 13 -12.39 9.72 -9.72
C GLN A 13 -11.55 9.58 -10.98
N VAL A 14 -12.16 9.76 -12.15
CA VAL A 14 -11.43 9.86 -13.43
C VAL A 14 -10.87 11.27 -13.56
N VAL A 15 -9.55 11.41 -13.47
CA VAL A 15 -8.86 12.72 -13.50
C VAL A 15 -8.56 13.17 -14.93
N ALA A 16 -8.37 12.23 -15.86
CA ALA A 16 -8.06 12.52 -17.26
C ALA A 16 -8.59 11.42 -18.19
N GLY A 17 -8.86 11.79 -19.44
CA GLY A 17 -9.42 10.90 -20.46
C GLY A 17 -10.95 10.82 -20.43
N ASN A 18 -11.52 10.12 -21.41
CA ASN A 18 -12.94 9.79 -21.48
C ASN A 18 -13.08 8.27 -21.64
N PRO A 19 -12.86 7.49 -20.57
CA PRO A 19 -12.96 6.04 -20.64
C PRO A 19 -14.38 5.63 -20.97
N THR A 20 -14.55 4.58 -21.77
CA THR A 20 -15.88 4.05 -22.03
C THR A 20 -16.42 3.34 -20.78
N PRO A 21 -17.75 3.17 -20.66
CA PRO A 21 -18.35 2.46 -19.52
C PRO A 21 -17.80 1.04 -19.34
N GLU A 22 -17.46 0.37 -20.44
CA GLU A 22 -16.92 -0.99 -20.45
C GLU A 22 -15.49 -1.03 -19.91
N GLU A 23 -14.64 -0.07 -20.28
CA GLU A 23 -13.27 0.03 -19.79
C GLU A 23 -13.24 0.32 -18.28
N LEU A 24 -14.15 1.18 -17.81
CA LEU A 24 -14.29 1.50 -16.39
C LEU A 24 -14.77 0.28 -15.59
N ALA A 25 -15.73 -0.48 -16.13
CA ALA A 25 -16.18 -1.73 -15.51
C ALA A 25 -15.04 -2.77 -15.43
N ALA A 26 -14.25 -2.91 -16.49
CA ALA A 26 -13.10 -3.82 -16.50
C ALA A 26 -12.04 -3.43 -15.46
N ALA A 27 -11.73 -2.14 -15.32
CA ALA A 27 -10.80 -1.65 -14.30
C ALA A 27 -11.30 -1.94 -12.87
N ILE A 28 -12.60 -1.73 -12.61
CA ILE A 28 -13.20 -2.05 -11.31
C ILE A 28 -13.11 -3.54 -11.02
N ALA A 29 -13.44 -4.40 -11.99
CA ALA A 29 -13.37 -5.84 -11.80
C ALA A 29 -11.96 -6.34 -11.44
N VAL A 30 -10.91 -5.72 -12.03
CA VAL A 30 -9.51 -6.02 -11.67
C VAL A 30 -9.20 -5.56 -10.24
N LEU A 31 -9.61 -4.36 -9.87
CA LEU A 31 -9.45 -3.83 -8.51
C LEU A 31 -10.14 -4.70 -7.46
N GLU A 32 -11.35 -5.19 -7.75
CA GLU A 32 -12.08 -6.09 -6.88
C GLU A 32 -11.40 -7.45 -6.72
N ALA A 33 -10.87 -8.01 -7.81
CA ALA A 33 -10.12 -9.27 -7.76
C ALA A 33 -8.86 -9.14 -6.88
N VAL A 34 -8.11 -8.05 -7.04
CA VAL A 34 -6.92 -7.76 -6.20
C VAL A 34 -7.31 -7.57 -4.73
N LYS A 35 -8.39 -6.83 -4.46
CA LYS A 35 -8.87 -6.64 -3.09
C LYS A 35 -9.27 -7.96 -2.42
N ALA A 36 -9.97 -8.84 -3.15
CA ALA A 36 -10.36 -10.15 -2.63
C ALA A 36 -9.13 -11.04 -2.32
N GLU A 37 -8.09 -10.96 -3.15
CA GLU A 37 -6.81 -11.64 -2.89
C GLU A 37 -6.11 -11.08 -1.66
N ASP A 38 -6.06 -9.74 -1.51
CA ASP A 38 -5.50 -9.09 -0.33
C ASP A 38 -6.25 -9.48 0.96
N GLU A 39 -7.58 -9.48 0.94
CA GLU A 39 -8.41 -9.90 2.08
C GLU A 39 -8.18 -11.38 2.44
N ALA A 40 -8.03 -12.26 1.45
CA ALA A 40 -7.70 -13.67 1.68
C ALA A 40 -6.28 -13.87 2.23
N ASN A 41 -5.33 -13.02 1.83
CA ASN A 41 -3.94 -13.05 2.28
C ASN A 41 -3.71 -12.28 3.60
N ALA A 42 -4.69 -11.52 4.10
CA ALA A 42 -4.61 -10.70 5.31
C ALA A 42 -4.62 -11.49 6.64
N LEU A 43 -4.12 -12.73 6.65
CA LEU A 43 -4.09 -13.63 7.82
C LEU A 43 -3.05 -13.26 8.90
N GLY A 44 -2.60 -12.01 8.95
CA GLY A 44 -1.60 -11.55 9.91
C GLY A 44 -1.98 -10.24 10.57
N TYR A 45 -1.80 -10.17 11.89
CA TYR A 45 -1.78 -8.89 12.60
C TYR A 45 -0.65 -8.02 12.01
N GLU A 46 -1.03 -7.01 11.24
CA GLU A 46 -0.08 -6.03 10.74
C GLU A 46 0.33 -5.13 11.92
N ARG A 47 1.52 -5.38 12.47
CA ARG A 47 2.09 -4.47 13.46
C ARG A 47 2.20 -3.10 12.79
N PRO A 48 1.62 -2.03 13.36
CA PRO A 48 1.75 -0.70 12.78
C PRO A 48 3.23 -0.37 12.66
N LEU A 49 3.68 -0.08 11.43
CA LEU A 49 5.04 0.39 11.21
C LEU A 49 5.18 1.72 11.95
N LYS A 50 5.87 1.71 13.09
CA LYS A 50 6.26 2.96 13.75
C LYS A 50 7.23 3.67 12.83
N SER A 51 6.84 4.87 12.36
CA SER A 51 7.70 5.68 11.52
C SER A 51 9.07 5.85 12.17
N THR A 52 10.12 5.59 11.41
CA THR A 52 11.49 5.82 11.88
C THR A 52 11.73 7.30 12.18
N TRP A 53 10.93 8.21 11.61
CA TRP A 53 10.94 9.65 11.86
C TRP A 53 10.49 10.06 13.27
N SER A 54 9.72 9.21 13.98
CA SER A 54 9.35 9.49 15.37
C SER A 54 10.41 9.06 16.37
N ARG A 55 11.53 8.48 15.92
CA ARG A 55 12.67 8.12 16.77
C ARG A 55 13.42 9.38 17.22
N ASN A 56 14.05 9.29 18.39
CA ASN A 56 14.84 10.38 18.98
C ASN A 56 15.92 10.86 17.99
N SER A 57 15.95 12.18 17.72
CA SER A 57 16.86 12.76 16.73
C SER A 57 18.34 12.63 17.09
N GLY A 58 18.66 12.48 18.38
CA GLY A 58 19.99 12.21 18.90
C GLY A 58 20.52 10.80 18.57
N MET A 59 19.64 9.84 18.25
CA MET A 59 20.05 8.50 17.80
C MET A 59 20.46 8.45 16.32
N PHE A 60 20.10 9.45 15.50
CA PHE A 60 20.47 9.49 14.07
C PHE A 60 21.91 9.91 13.80
N ARG A 61 22.73 10.11 14.86
CA ARG A 61 24.19 10.30 14.72
C ARG A 61 24.99 9.02 14.93
N ALA A 62 24.34 7.85 14.90
CA ALA A 62 25.07 6.60 14.87
C ALA A 62 25.92 6.53 13.59
N GLU A 63 27.12 5.96 13.72
CA GLU A 63 28.02 5.74 12.61
C GLU A 63 27.32 4.89 11.53
N LEU A 64 27.34 5.36 10.28
CA LEU A 64 26.72 4.63 9.17
C LEU A 64 27.57 3.39 8.87
N ALA A 65 27.03 2.20 9.09
CA ALA A 65 27.70 0.96 8.70
C ALA A 65 27.83 0.91 7.16
N LEU A 66 29.05 1.12 6.66
CA LEU A 66 29.35 1.04 5.23
C LEU A 66 29.44 -0.44 4.82
N GLY A 67 28.63 -0.88 3.85
CA GLY A 67 28.73 -2.24 3.32
C GLY A 67 27.61 -2.66 2.35
N PRO A 68 27.78 -3.78 1.62
CA PRO A 68 26.76 -4.30 0.71
C PRO A 68 25.43 -4.54 1.43
N GLY A 69 24.34 -3.98 0.89
CA GLY A 69 22.99 -4.15 1.43
C GLY A 69 22.61 -3.23 2.59
N GLN A 70 23.52 -2.39 3.09
CA GLN A 70 23.23 -1.45 4.20
C GLN A 70 22.30 -0.29 3.76
N TRP A 71 22.37 0.11 2.49
CA TRP A 71 21.45 1.09 1.88
C TRP A 71 20.00 0.59 1.75
N ARG A 72 19.76 -0.73 1.85
CA ARG A 72 18.41 -1.31 1.78
C ARG A 72 17.70 -1.32 3.13
N ALA A 73 18.30 -0.75 4.18
CA ALA A 73 17.68 -0.70 5.50
C ALA A 73 16.34 0.08 5.49
N ALA A 74 16.20 1.09 4.62
CA ALA A 74 14.97 1.86 4.48
C ALA A 74 13.78 1.06 3.91
N SER A 75 14.05 -0.02 3.16
CA SER A 75 13.03 -0.86 2.52
C SER A 75 12.93 -2.26 3.16
N ARG A 76 13.70 -2.55 4.21
CA ARG A 76 13.67 -3.85 4.88
C ARG A 76 12.42 -3.95 5.77
N ARG A 77 11.49 -4.82 5.37
CA ARG A 77 10.34 -5.21 6.20
C ARG A 77 10.83 -5.72 7.55
N GLY A 78 10.30 -5.16 8.64
CA GLY A 78 10.61 -5.59 10.01
C GLY A 78 11.72 -4.82 10.73
N LEU A 79 12.29 -3.76 10.15
CA LEU A 79 13.21 -2.86 10.87
C LEU A 79 12.44 -1.79 11.69
N ASN A 80 11.44 -2.23 12.47
CA ASN A 80 10.67 -1.41 13.41
C ASN A 80 10.40 -2.10 14.74
#